data_AF-A0A0D8W1A3-F1
#
_entry.id   AF-A0A0D8W1A3-F1
#
_cell.length_a   1.000
_cell.length_b   1.000
_cell.length_c   1.000
_cell.angle_alpha   90.00
_cell.angle_beta   90.00
_cell.angle_gamma   90.00
#
_symmetry.space_group_name_H-M   'P 1'
#
loop_
_entity.id
_entity.type
_entity.pdbx_description
1 polymer ?
#
loop_
_entity_poly.entity_id
_entity_poly.type
_entity_poly.pdbx_seq_one_letter_code
_entity_poly.pdbx_strand_id
1 'polypeptide(L)'
;MDEKLKHADLSSLPEQVRVAARELVDLKFRIDMAARGGTSGIPLDLHGRMTGGEWGPHCGLEFFCSIIPFFPRDFETCSVTEMLVPTLHTFGCNWRWWPDRYCSDKDEHYIRRHIFSDYGLKSTSYTFIPQLGLFCPSEGKNRVNFCRHHGIEYIPAQVYSHDYPEANRISVYVQDTAGGLDVWAVLDNRYVQKVTHYAFALPLLCAYGVEFPGKWPAGWPSISDLLANQLCCTDDTTFHKPVIDMQAVRDTLDRDENSREDGEMYVKTNVVELPLAGLVRFILIAMLLSLGALFIHEVLDEGSLSRIALGISTFTAGVVASFFIPAFRIKKKYLRK
;
A
#
# COMPACT_ATOMS: atom_id res chain seq x y z
N MET A 1 -31.29 26.50 -10.19
CA MET A 1 -29.85 26.32 -9.90
C MET A 1 -29.04 26.16 -11.19
N ASP A 2 -29.66 25.67 -12.27
CA ASP A 2 -29.00 25.38 -13.57
C ASP A 2 -28.35 26.56 -14.31
N GLU A 3 -28.72 27.81 -14.04
CA GLU A 3 -28.14 28.97 -14.77
C GLU A 3 -26.81 29.51 -14.19
N LYS A 4 -26.26 28.96 -13.09
CA LYS A 4 -25.10 29.57 -12.40
C LYS A 4 -23.86 28.70 -12.24
N LEU A 5 -23.95 27.38 -12.36
CA LEU A 5 -22.79 26.49 -12.17
C LEU A 5 -22.09 26.25 -13.50
N LYS A 6 -20.76 26.41 -13.51
CA LYS A 6 -19.95 26.06 -14.69
C LYS A 6 -19.87 24.54 -14.82
N HIS A 7 -19.86 24.04 -16.06
CA HIS A 7 -19.51 22.65 -16.32
C HIS A 7 -18.02 22.44 -16.11
N ALA A 8 -17.64 21.29 -15.55
CA ALA A 8 -16.25 20.88 -15.54
C ALA A 8 -15.77 20.70 -16.99
N ASP A 9 -14.74 21.45 -17.36
CA ASP A 9 -14.17 21.41 -18.70
C ASP A 9 -13.07 20.34 -18.78
N LEU A 10 -13.31 19.32 -19.60
CA LEU A 10 -12.35 18.25 -19.91
C LEU A 10 -11.82 18.35 -21.34
N SER A 11 -12.20 19.39 -22.10
CA SER A 11 -11.89 19.50 -23.54
C SER A 11 -10.40 19.66 -23.83
N SER A 12 -9.62 20.14 -22.86
CA SER A 12 -8.16 20.23 -22.93
C SER A 12 -7.46 18.87 -22.89
N LEU A 13 -8.12 17.82 -22.41
CA LEU A 13 -7.55 16.49 -22.33
C LEU A 13 -7.61 15.76 -23.68
N PRO A 14 -6.53 15.05 -24.07
CA PRO A 14 -6.55 14.18 -25.23
C PRO A 14 -7.73 13.19 -25.18
N GLU A 15 -8.38 12.93 -26.32
CA GLU A 15 -9.55 12.05 -26.39
C GLU A 15 -9.25 10.67 -25.80
N GLN A 16 -8.08 10.10 -26.08
CA GLN A 16 -7.65 8.81 -25.55
C GLN A 16 -7.64 8.76 -24.01
N VAL A 17 -7.23 9.85 -23.34
CA VAL A 17 -7.26 9.96 -21.88
C VAL A 17 -8.70 10.01 -21.39
N ARG A 18 -9.56 10.79 -22.05
CA ARG A 18 -10.99 10.88 -21.69
C ARG A 18 -11.72 9.55 -21.88
N VAL A 19 -11.40 8.79 -22.92
CA VAL A 19 -11.95 7.43 -23.14
C VAL A 19 -11.49 6.49 -22.04
N ALA A 20 -10.17 6.39 -21.79
CA ALA A 20 -9.64 5.49 -20.77
C ALA A 20 -10.13 5.82 -19.35
N ALA A 21 -10.31 7.11 -19.04
CA ALA A 21 -10.89 7.56 -17.78
C ALA A 21 -12.33 7.05 -17.61
N ARG A 22 -13.17 7.15 -18.65
CA ARG A 22 -14.54 6.61 -18.64
C ARG A 22 -14.54 5.09 -18.49
N GLU A 23 -13.69 4.39 -19.22
CA GLU A 23 -13.56 2.93 -19.13
C GLU A 23 -13.16 2.48 -17.73
N LEU A 24 -12.28 3.23 -17.05
CA LEU A 24 -11.88 2.94 -15.67
C LEU A 24 -13.04 3.18 -14.69
N VAL A 25 -13.81 4.25 -14.88
CA VAL A 25 -15.02 4.52 -14.09
C VAL A 25 -16.06 3.41 -14.28
N ASP A 26 -16.26 2.94 -15.51
CA ASP A 26 -17.19 1.85 -15.84
C ASP A 26 -16.69 0.50 -15.31
N LEU A 27 -15.37 0.26 -15.32
CA LEU A 27 -14.77 -0.89 -14.67
C LEU A 27 -15.10 -0.91 -13.17
N LYS A 28 -14.88 0.22 -12.47
CA LYS A 28 -15.22 0.31 -11.05
C LYS A 28 -16.72 0.05 -10.82
N PHE A 29 -17.58 0.62 -11.67
CA PHE A 29 -19.02 0.38 -11.58
C PHE A 29 -19.38 -1.11 -11.72
N ARG A 30 -18.77 -1.83 -12.67
CA ARG A 30 -18.97 -3.29 -12.82
C ARG A 30 -18.51 -4.06 -11.58
N ILE A 31 -17.39 -3.67 -10.97
CA ILE A 31 -16.92 -4.27 -9.70
C ILE A 31 -17.93 -4.02 -8.57
N ASP A 32 -18.42 -2.78 -8.42
CA ASP A 32 -19.43 -2.44 -7.41
C ASP A 32 -20.72 -3.25 -7.60
N MET A 33 -21.15 -3.45 -8.85
CA MET A 33 -22.34 -4.25 -9.17
C MET A 33 -22.13 -5.74 -8.88
N ALA A 34 -20.95 -6.28 -9.19
CA ALA A 34 -20.60 -7.67 -8.86
C ALA A 34 -20.57 -7.89 -7.33
N ALA A 35 -20.09 -6.91 -6.57
CA ALA A 35 -20.02 -6.97 -5.11
C ALA A 35 -21.40 -7.10 -4.43
N ARG A 36 -22.48 -6.71 -5.11
CA ARG A 36 -23.86 -6.79 -4.59
C ARG A 36 -24.25 -8.21 -4.16
N GLY A 37 -23.78 -9.22 -4.88
CA GLY A 37 -24.07 -10.64 -4.60
C GLY A 37 -23.08 -11.29 -3.62
N GLY A 38 -22.11 -10.53 -3.12
CA GLY A 38 -20.97 -10.99 -2.33
C GLY A 38 -19.63 -10.59 -2.95
N THR A 39 -18.57 -10.59 -2.14
CA THR A 39 -17.24 -10.10 -2.56
C THR A 39 -16.26 -11.22 -2.90
N SER A 40 -16.71 -12.47 -3.01
CA SER A 40 -15.85 -13.66 -3.15
C SER A 40 -14.96 -13.69 -4.40
N GLY A 41 -15.23 -12.84 -5.40
CA GLY A 41 -14.42 -12.68 -6.61
C GLY A 41 -13.68 -11.34 -6.73
N ILE A 42 -13.72 -10.49 -5.70
CA ILE A 42 -13.11 -9.16 -5.73
C ILE A 42 -11.83 -9.19 -4.88
N PRO A 43 -10.68 -8.75 -5.42
CA PRO A 43 -9.44 -8.66 -4.64
C PRO A 43 -9.60 -7.85 -3.35
N LEU A 44 -9.14 -8.41 -2.25
CA LEU A 44 -9.30 -7.84 -0.90
C LEU A 44 -8.70 -6.43 -0.77
N ASP A 45 -7.61 -6.16 -1.48
CA ASP A 45 -6.89 -4.89 -1.44
C ASP A 45 -7.57 -3.77 -2.26
N LEU A 46 -8.69 -4.06 -2.94
CA LEU A 46 -9.53 -3.05 -3.59
C LEU A 46 -10.63 -2.50 -2.68
N HIS A 47 -10.97 -3.18 -1.58
CA HIS A 47 -12.07 -2.78 -0.68
C HIS A 47 -11.73 -1.56 0.21
N GLY A 48 -10.52 -1.00 0.08
CA GLY A 48 -10.07 0.11 0.89
C GLY A 48 -9.84 -0.31 2.36
N ARG A 49 -10.01 0.62 3.30
CA ARG A 49 -9.79 0.34 4.74
C ARG A 49 -10.87 -0.54 5.37
N MET A 50 -11.95 -0.82 4.66
CA MET A 50 -13.02 -1.71 5.10
C MET A 50 -12.72 -3.14 4.61
N THR A 51 -11.98 -3.90 5.41
CA THR A 51 -11.56 -5.29 5.09
C THR A 51 -12.64 -6.35 5.32
N GLY A 52 -13.87 -5.95 5.69
CA GLY A 52 -15.01 -6.84 5.86
C GLY A 52 -15.89 -6.80 4.62
N GLY A 53 -15.82 -7.85 3.79
CA GLY A 53 -16.48 -8.05 2.49
C GLY A 53 -18.00 -8.01 2.45
N GLU A 54 -18.62 -7.05 3.13
CA GLU A 54 -20.05 -6.77 3.00
C GLU A 54 -20.35 -5.94 1.74
N TRP A 55 -19.35 -5.23 1.20
CA TRP A 55 -19.53 -4.28 0.10
C TRP A 55 -18.26 -4.13 -0.76
N GLY A 56 -18.42 -3.71 -2.03
CA GLY A 56 -17.33 -3.48 -2.98
C GLY A 56 -16.43 -2.27 -2.64
N PRO A 57 -15.53 -1.84 -3.56
CA PRO A 57 -14.64 -0.69 -3.36
C PRO A 57 -15.44 0.59 -3.08
N HIS A 58 -15.67 0.91 -1.81
CA HIS A 58 -16.65 1.90 -1.41
C HIS A 58 -16.28 3.35 -1.74
N CYS A 59 -14.99 3.67 -1.68
CA CYS A 59 -14.48 5.02 -1.87
C CYS A 59 -13.78 5.10 -3.23
N GLY A 60 -14.18 6.07 -4.06
CA GLY A 60 -13.57 6.28 -5.38
C GLY A 60 -12.07 6.58 -5.27
N LEU A 61 -11.68 7.38 -4.27
CA LEU A 61 -10.29 7.73 -4.03
C LEU A 61 -9.46 6.53 -3.54
N GLU A 62 -9.98 5.73 -2.60
CA GLU A 62 -9.26 4.54 -2.13
C GLU A 62 -9.10 3.50 -3.26
N PHE A 63 -10.12 3.32 -4.11
CA PHE A 63 -10.02 2.49 -5.31
C PHE A 63 -8.94 3.01 -6.27
N PHE A 64 -8.96 4.32 -6.55
CA PHE A 64 -7.97 4.96 -7.40
C PHE A 64 -6.54 4.76 -6.87
N CYS A 65 -6.30 5.09 -5.60
CA CYS A 65 -5.00 4.89 -4.95
C CYS A 65 -4.62 3.41 -4.84
N SER A 66 -5.59 2.49 -4.95
CA SER A 66 -5.31 1.05 -4.93
C SER A 66 -4.68 0.56 -6.22
N ILE A 67 -4.94 1.23 -7.34
CA ILE A 67 -4.56 0.77 -8.68
C ILE A 67 -3.58 1.72 -9.38
N ILE A 68 -3.75 3.04 -9.22
CA ILE A 68 -2.91 4.07 -9.85
C ILE A 68 -1.80 4.47 -8.88
N PRO A 69 -0.51 4.39 -9.29
CA PRO A 69 0.62 4.71 -8.42
C PRO A 69 0.78 6.22 -8.24
N PHE A 70 1.57 6.63 -7.25
CA PHE A 70 2.08 8.00 -7.06
C PHE A 70 1.03 9.10 -6.87
N PHE A 71 -0.17 8.78 -6.40
CA PHE A 71 -1.12 9.82 -6.00
C PHE A 71 -0.58 10.55 -4.75
N PRO A 72 -0.25 11.86 -4.82
CA PRO A 72 0.38 12.58 -3.71
C PRO A 72 -0.58 12.70 -2.52
N ARG A 73 -0.03 12.74 -1.29
CA ARG A 73 -0.84 12.86 -0.07
C ARG A 73 -1.27 14.30 0.22
N ASP A 74 -0.43 15.26 -0.15
CA ASP A 74 -0.56 16.64 0.29
C ASP A 74 -1.58 17.43 -0.54
N PHE A 75 -2.64 17.89 0.14
CA PHE A 75 -3.71 18.74 -0.42
C PHE A 75 -3.38 20.23 -0.30
N GLU A 76 -2.10 20.62 -0.33
CA GLU A 76 -1.60 21.92 0.14
C GLU A 76 -2.31 23.17 -0.44
N THR A 77 -3.08 23.05 -1.53
CA THR A 77 -3.79 24.18 -2.16
C THR A 77 -5.15 23.84 -2.80
N CYS A 78 -5.97 22.96 -2.19
CA CYS A 78 -7.29 22.65 -2.77
C CYS A 78 -8.33 23.77 -2.57
N SER A 79 -8.37 24.73 -3.50
CA SER A 79 -9.50 25.69 -3.57
C SER A 79 -10.80 24.97 -3.96
N VAL A 80 -11.88 25.27 -3.24
CA VAL A 80 -13.19 24.65 -3.50
C VAL A 80 -13.88 25.39 -4.64
N THR A 81 -14.30 24.65 -5.66
CA THR A 81 -15.10 25.19 -6.76
C THR A 81 -16.42 24.45 -6.87
N GLU A 82 -17.53 25.17 -6.94
CA GLU A 82 -18.85 24.59 -7.22
C GLU A 82 -19.05 24.48 -8.72
N MET A 83 -19.33 23.26 -9.20
CA MET A 83 -19.47 23.01 -10.64
C MET A 83 -20.39 21.83 -10.93
N LEU A 84 -20.80 21.73 -12.19
CA LEU A 84 -21.49 20.59 -12.76
C LEU A 84 -20.46 19.55 -13.23
N VAL A 85 -20.42 18.43 -12.53
CA VAL A 85 -19.43 17.36 -12.75
C VAL A 85 -20.00 16.28 -13.67
N PRO A 86 -19.30 15.87 -14.73
CA PRO A 86 -19.76 14.82 -15.65
C PRO A 86 -19.84 13.45 -14.97
N THR A 87 -21.03 12.86 -15.00
CA THR A 87 -21.32 11.55 -14.40
C THR A 87 -20.42 10.43 -14.96
N LEU A 88 -20.10 10.48 -16.26
CA LEU A 88 -19.29 9.45 -16.92
C LEU A 88 -17.80 9.46 -16.52
N HIS A 89 -17.31 10.57 -15.95
CA HIS A 89 -15.93 10.70 -15.48
C HIS A 89 -15.82 10.62 -13.95
N THR A 90 -16.93 10.29 -13.27
CA THR A 90 -17.00 10.28 -11.82
C THR A 90 -17.13 8.85 -11.30
N PHE A 91 -16.24 8.46 -10.39
CA PHE A 91 -16.36 7.19 -9.69
C PHE A 91 -17.62 7.17 -8.80
N GLY A 92 -18.43 6.12 -8.90
CA GLY A 92 -19.59 5.94 -8.03
C GLY A 92 -19.33 4.96 -6.89
N CYS A 93 -20.37 4.71 -6.10
CA CYS A 93 -20.47 3.53 -5.25
C CYS A 93 -21.94 3.12 -5.10
N ASN A 94 -22.21 1.82 -5.19
CA ASN A 94 -23.54 1.25 -4.98
C ASN A 94 -23.59 0.58 -3.60
N TRP A 95 -24.13 1.27 -2.60
CA TRP A 95 -24.44 0.62 -1.31
C TRP A 95 -25.78 1.11 -0.75
N ARG A 96 -26.05 2.42 -0.86
CA ARG A 96 -27.32 3.02 -0.42
C ARG A 96 -28.30 3.16 -1.58
N TRP A 97 -27.83 3.68 -2.72
CA TRP A 97 -28.69 3.96 -3.86
C TRP A 97 -28.43 2.97 -5.00
N TRP A 98 -29.29 1.96 -5.09
CA TRP A 98 -29.22 0.96 -6.14
C TRP A 98 -30.07 1.39 -7.33
N PRO A 99 -29.53 1.34 -8.57
CA PRO A 99 -30.23 1.72 -9.80
C PRO A 99 -31.64 1.13 -9.93
N ASP A 100 -31.82 -0.13 -9.54
CA ASP A 100 -33.03 -0.95 -9.70
C ASP A 100 -33.93 -0.99 -8.46
N ARG A 101 -33.60 -0.24 -7.39
CA ARG A 101 -34.37 -0.28 -6.12
C ARG A 101 -35.41 0.81 -6.01
N TYR A 102 -35.24 1.94 -6.71
CA TYR A 102 -36.17 3.07 -6.67
C TYR A 102 -37.09 3.03 -7.88
N CYS A 103 -38.05 2.11 -7.84
CA CYS A 103 -38.94 1.83 -8.97
C CYS A 103 -40.16 2.77 -9.04
N SER A 104 -40.36 3.66 -8.07
CA SER A 104 -41.49 4.60 -8.08
C SER A 104 -41.06 5.97 -8.58
N ASP A 105 -41.85 6.56 -9.48
CA ASP A 105 -41.63 7.92 -10.02
C ASP A 105 -41.49 8.98 -8.92
N LYS A 106 -42.18 8.77 -7.79
CA LYS A 106 -42.14 9.66 -6.64
C LYS A 106 -40.78 9.64 -5.93
N ASP A 107 -40.19 8.47 -5.75
CA ASP A 107 -38.87 8.32 -5.14
C ASP A 107 -37.79 8.92 -6.04
N GLU A 108 -37.86 8.65 -7.36
CA GLU A 108 -36.96 9.26 -8.33
C GLU A 108 -37.03 10.79 -8.26
N HIS A 109 -38.25 11.35 -8.31
CA HIS A 109 -38.43 12.81 -8.25
C HIS A 109 -37.87 13.42 -6.98
N TYR A 110 -38.07 12.78 -5.83
CA TYR A 110 -37.52 13.23 -4.55
C TYR A 110 -35.98 13.21 -4.53
N ILE A 111 -35.37 12.13 -5.04
CA ILE A 111 -33.91 11.99 -5.11
C ILE A 111 -33.33 13.05 -6.05
N ARG A 112 -33.92 13.27 -7.23
CA ARG A 112 -33.51 14.34 -8.16
C ARG A 112 -33.58 15.70 -7.49
N ARG A 113 -34.72 16.03 -6.87
CA ARG A 113 -34.88 17.29 -6.13
C ARG A 113 -33.82 17.47 -5.05
N HIS A 114 -33.46 16.40 -4.34
CA HIS A 114 -32.39 16.42 -3.35
C HIS A 114 -31.02 16.71 -3.97
N ILE A 115 -30.64 15.97 -5.02
CA ILE A 115 -29.35 16.12 -5.71
C ILE A 115 -29.15 17.56 -6.20
N PHE A 116 -30.18 18.14 -6.82
CA PHE A 116 -30.12 19.47 -7.44
C PHE A 116 -30.55 20.62 -6.52
N SER A 117 -30.66 20.37 -5.21
CA SER A 117 -30.89 21.42 -4.21
C SER A 117 -29.57 22.04 -3.74
N ASP A 118 -29.63 23.25 -3.16
CA ASP A 118 -28.46 23.89 -2.54
C ASP A 118 -27.85 23.00 -1.44
N TYR A 119 -28.69 22.34 -0.65
CA TYR A 119 -28.23 21.36 0.33
C TYR A 119 -27.52 20.17 -0.34
N GLY A 120 -28.08 19.68 -1.45
CA GLY A 120 -27.48 18.64 -2.28
C GLY A 120 -26.08 19.01 -2.73
N LEU A 121 -25.90 20.19 -3.32
CA LEU A 121 -24.60 20.73 -3.74
C LEU A 121 -23.61 20.81 -2.57
N LYS A 122 -23.99 21.44 -1.45
CA LYS A 122 -23.11 21.64 -0.28
C LYS A 122 -22.75 20.35 0.47
N SER A 123 -23.49 19.26 0.23
CA SER A 123 -23.25 17.94 0.83
C SER A 123 -22.60 16.95 -0.15
N THR A 124 -22.02 17.43 -1.24
CA THR A 124 -21.34 16.62 -2.26
C THR A 124 -19.93 17.15 -2.46
N SER A 125 -18.91 16.33 -2.18
CA SER A 125 -17.50 16.72 -2.26
C SER A 125 -16.69 15.72 -3.07
N TYR A 126 -16.11 16.18 -4.18
CA TYR A 126 -15.35 15.36 -5.12
C TYR A 126 -13.92 15.88 -5.26
N THR A 127 -12.94 14.97 -5.26
CA THR A 127 -11.57 15.28 -5.68
C THR A 127 -11.50 15.18 -7.20
N PHE A 128 -11.10 16.24 -7.89
CA PHE A 128 -10.85 16.24 -9.32
C PHE A 128 -9.36 16.02 -9.58
N ILE A 129 -9.04 15.11 -10.48
CA ILE A 129 -7.67 14.85 -10.95
C ILE A 129 -7.60 15.35 -12.40
N PRO A 130 -7.19 16.62 -12.63
CA PRO A 130 -7.32 17.25 -13.95
C PRO A 130 -6.61 16.48 -15.05
N GLN A 131 -5.38 16.06 -14.80
CA GLN A 131 -4.51 15.39 -15.76
C GLN A 131 -5.08 14.06 -16.28
N LEU A 132 -5.91 13.40 -15.46
CA LEU A 132 -6.54 12.11 -15.79
C LEU A 132 -8.01 12.24 -16.16
N GLY A 133 -8.62 13.43 -16.00
CA GLY A 133 -10.04 13.64 -16.26
C GLY A 133 -10.94 12.78 -15.37
N LEU A 134 -10.56 12.59 -14.11
CA LEU A 134 -11.27 11.72 -13.16
C LEU A 134 -11.77 12.50 -11.95
N PHE A 135 -12.97 12.16 -11.49
CA PHE A 135 -13.53 12.65 -10.24
C PHE A 135 -13.68 11.51 -9.25
N CYS A 136 -13.09 11.67 -8.07
CA CYS A 136 -13.08 10.73 -6.95
C CYS A 136 -13.94 11.27 -5.81
N PRO A 137 -15.18 10.79 -5.63
CA PRO A 137 -16.04 11.28 -4.55
C PRO A 137 -15.60 10.88 -3.16
N SER A 138 -15.52 11.88 -2.28
CA SER A 138 -15.46 11.70 -0.82
C SER A 138 -16.88 11.59 -0.26
N GLU A 139 -17.73 12.59 -0.57
CA GLU A 139 -19.17 12.60 -0.24
C GLU A 139 -20.04 12.62 -1.51
N GLY A 140 -21.21 12.00 -1.44
CA GLY A 140 -22.16 11.96 -2.56
C GLY A 140 -21.90 10.87 -3.63
N LYS A 141 -21.05 9.89 -3.34
CA LYS A 141 -20.74 8.72 -4.22
C LYS A 141 -21.96 7.89 -4.68
N ASN A 142 -23.00 7.77 -3.85
CA ASN A 142 -24.24 7.07 -4.21
C ASN A 142 -25.03 7.80 -5.31
N ARG A 143 -24.89 9.13 -5.41
CA ARG A 143 -25.60 9.96 -6.38
C ARG A 143 -25.14 9.65 -7.80
N VAL A 144 -23.87 9.30 -7.96
CA VAL A 144 -23.24 9.04 -9.26
C VAL A 144 -23.91 7.91 -10.01
N ASN A 145 -24.14 6.77 -9.33
CA ASN A 145 -24.71 5.61 -10.00
C ASN A 145 -26.23 5.77 -10.22
N PHE A 146 -26.92 6.49 -9.33
CA PHE A 146 -28.29 6.95 -9.61
C PHE A 146 -28.32 7.81 -10.87
N CYS A 147 -27.47 8.84 -10.95
CA CYS A 147 -27.38 9.71 -12.13
C CYS A 147 -27.04 8.93 -13.40
N ARG A 148 -26.10 7.97 -13.32
CA ARG A 148 -25.74 7.09 -14.45
C ARG A 148 -26.95 6.29 -14.95
N HIS A 149 -27.73 5.70 -14.03
CA HIS A 149 -28.90 4.90 -14.40
C HIS A 149 -30.01 5.72 -15.06
N HIS A 150 -30.28 6.92 -14.53
CA HIS A 150 -31.35 7.80 -15.00
C HIS A 150 -30.92 8.77 -16.12
N GLY A 151 -29.77 8.54 -16.77
CA GLY A 151 -29.29 9.35 -17.89
C GLY A 151 -28.98 10.82 -17.52
N ILE A 152 -28.67 11.09 -16.25
CA ILE A 152 -28.33 12.43 -15.78
C ILE A 152 -26.84 12.67 -16.06
N GLU A 153 -26.57 13.58 -16.99
CA GLU A 153 -25.21 13.84 -17.49
C GLU A 153 -24.30 14.52 -16.48
N TYR A 154 -24.84 15.41 -15.64
CA TYR A 154 -24.06 16.24 -14.73
C TYR A 154 -24.59 16.25 -13.30
N ILE A 155 -23.67 16.32 -12.33
CA ILE A 155 -23.94 16.30 -10.90
C ILE A 155 -23.37 17.58 -10.26
N PRO A 156 -24.16 18.38 -9.54
CA PRO A 156 -23.65 19.53 -8.81
C PRO A 156 -22.80 19.06 -7.61
N ALA A 157 -21.56 19.54 -7.52
CA ALA A 157 -20.64 19.18 -6.44
C ALA A 157 -19.69 20.32 -6.06
N GLN A 158 -19.18 20.26 -4.83
CA GLN A 158 -17.98 20.96 -4.40
C GLN A 158 -16.76 20.16 -4.86
N VAL A 159 -15.91 20.77 -5.67
CA VAL A 159 -14.77 20.11 -6.30
C VAL A 159 -13.46 20.66 -5.74
N TYR A 160 -12.56 19.73 -5.41
CA TYR A 160 -11.22 19.97 -4.90
C TYR A 160 -10.23 19.45 -5.94
N SER A 161 -9.56 20.34 -6.66
CA SER A 161 -8.56 19.91 -7.65
C SER A 161 -7.30 19.40 -6.95
N HIS A 162 -6.84 18.23 -7.38
CA HIS A 162 -5.61 17.61 -6.90
C HIS A 162 -4.79 17.13 -8.10
N ASP A 163 -3.60 17.69 -8.24
CA ASP A 163 -2.74 17.36 -9.37
C ASP A 163 -2.17 15.94 -9.26
N TYR A 164 -2.02 15.32 -10.41
CA TYR A 164 -1.30 14.06 -10.61
C TYR A 164 0.03 14.32 -11.30
N PRO A 165 1.10 13.54 -11.02
CA PRO A 165 2.39 13.74 -11.68
C PRO A 165 2.28 13.61 -13.20
N GLU A 166 2.99 14.50 -13.90
CA GLU A 166 3.09 14.49 -15.37
C GLU A 166 3.56 13.13 -15.90
N ALA A 167 2.99 12.70 -17.02
CA ALA A 167 3.22 11.36 -17.58
C ALA A 167 4.71 11.06 -17.86
N ASN A 168 5.47 12.04 -18.33
CA ASN A 168 6.90 11.91 -18.65
C ASN A 168 7.81 11.73 -17.42
N ARG A 169 7.28 11.93 -16.21
CA ARG A 169 7.99 11.65 -14.95
C ARG A 169 7.82 10.21 -14.50
N ILE A 170 6.88 9.48 -15.11
CA ILE A 170 6.52 8.12 -14.74
C ILE A 170 7.02 7.17 -15.82
N SER A 171 7.64 6.08 -15.42
CA SER A 171 7.95 4.94 -16.29
C SER A 171 7.43 3.65 -15.68
N VAL A 172 6.92 2.75 -16.53
CA VAL A 172 6.42 1.44 -16.11
C VAL A 172 7.27 0.33 -16.72
N TYR A 173 7.73 -0.57 -15.84
CA TYR A 173 8.53 -1.72 -16.19
C TYR A 173 7.72 -2.99 -15.95
N VAL A 174 7.69 -3.86 -16.95
CA VAL A 174 6.98 -5.14 -16.92
C VAL A 174 8.02 -6.24 -16.97
N GLN A 175 8.02 -7.12 -15.96
CA GLN A 175 8.93 -8.25 -15.89
C GLN A 175 8.17 -9.57 -15.93
N ASP A 176 8.67 -10.49 -16.75
CA ASP A 176 8.21 -11.88 -16.75
C ASP A 176 8.80 -12.61 -15.54
N THR A 177 7.93 -13.11 -14.67
CA THR A 177 8.32 -13.93 -13.53
C THR A 177 7.66 -15.30 -13.63
N ALA A 178 8.16 -16.29 -12.88
CA ALA A 178 7.60 -17.64 -12.88
C ALA A 178 6.12 -17.69 -12.47
N GLY A 179 5.61 -16.66 -11.77
CA GLY A 179 4.22 -16.54 -11.33
C GLY A 179 3.33 -15.63 -12.19
N GLY A 180 3.84 -15.14 -13.33
CA GLY A 180 3.14 -14.20 -14.21
C GLY A 180 3.90 -12.87 -14.37
N LEU A 181 3.17 -11.81 -14.68
CA LEU A 181 3.74 -10.48 -14.87
C LEU A 181 3.92 -9.76 -13.52
N ASP A 182 5.11 -9.20 -13.31
CA ASP A 182 5.38 -8.27 -12.22
C ASP A 182 5.59 -6.87 -12.79
N VAL A 183 4.77 -5.92 -12.33
CA VAL A 183 4.69 -4.57 -12.91
C VAL A 183 5.09 -3.53 -11.87
N TRP A 184 6.07 -2.72 -12.23
CA TRP A 184 6.68 -1.72 -11.36
C TRP A 184 6.66 -0.34 -12.02
N ALA A 185 6.05 0.62 -11.35
CA ALA A 185 6.09 2.02 -11.76
C ALA A 185 7.22 2.74 -11.01
N VAL A 186 7.87 3.68 -11.70
CA VAL A 186 8.94 4.52 -11.16
C VAL A 186 8.64 5.98 -11.46
N LEU A 187 8.71 6.83 -10.45
CA LEU A 187 8.56 8.27 -10.56
C LEU A 187 9.91 8.96 -10.35
N ASP A 188 10.27 9.88 -11.25
CA ASP A 188 11.50 10.69 -11.21
C ASP A 188 12.79 9.87 -11.04
N ASN A 189 12.82 8.63 -11.56
CA ASN A 189 13.94 7.70 -11.38
C ASN A 189 14.32 7.44 -9.90
N ARG A 190 13.39 7.66 -8.96
CA ARG A 190 13.63 7.58 -7.51
C ARG A 190 12.58 6.76 -6.79
N TYR A 191 11.30 7.13 -6.91
CA TYR A 191 10.24 6.49 -6.13
C TYR A 191 9.69 5.30 -6.88
N VAL A 192 9.64 4.14 -6.24
CA VAL A 192 9.22 2.88 -6.86
C VAL A 192 7.96 2.35 -6.19
N GLN A 193 6.98 1.94 -7.00
CA GLN A 193 5.76 1.27 -6.54
C GLN A 193 5.43 0.07 -7.41
N LYS A 194 5.00 -1.01 -6.74
CA LYS A 194 4.41 -2.16 -7.40
C LYS A 194 2.97 -1.84 -7.83
N VAL A 195 2.64 -2.10 -9.09
CA VAL A 195 1.30 -1.93 -9.65
C VAL A 195 0.56 -3.28 -9.56
N THR A 196 -0.11 -3.52 -8.44
CA THR A 196 -0.74 -4.83 -8.13
C THR A 196 -1.88 -5.18 -9.09
N HIS A 197 -2.73 -4.20 -9.42
CA HIS A 197 -3.86 -4.35 -10.35
C HIS A 197 -3.52 -3.79 -11.73
N TYR A 198 -2.39 -4.21 -12.30
CA TYR A 198 -1.88 -3.68 -13.56
C TYR A 198 -2.91 -3.74 -14.70
N ALA A 199 -3.73 -4.80 -14.79
CA ALA A 199 -4.78 -4.90 -15.80
C ALA A 199 -5.80 -3.75 -15.75
N PHE A 200 -5.98 -3.12 -14.59
CA PHE A 200 -6.89 -1.98 -14.40
C PHE A 200 -6.18 -0.65 -14.60
N ALA A 201 -4.91 -0.56 -14.20
CA ALA A 201 -4.13 0.67 -14.24
C ALA A 201 -3.55 0.97 -15.63
N LEU A 202 -3.01 -0.06 -16.30
CA LEU A 202 -2.24 0.10 -17.54
C LEU A 202 -3.03 0.79 -18.67
N PRO A 203 -4.32 0.50 -18.94
CA PRO A 203 -5.06 1.20 -19.99
C PRO A 203 -5.06 2.73 -19.83
N LEU A 204 -5.28 3.20 -18.59
CA LEU A 204 -5.25 4.63 -18.29
C LEU A 204 -3.83 5.20 -18.36
N LEU A 205 -2.83 4.51 -17.79
CA LEU A 205 -1.44 4.97 -17.82
C LEU A 205 -0.90 5.05 -19.26
N CYS A 206 -1.23 4.08 -20.12
CA CYS A 206 -0.89 4.10 -21.54
C CYS A 206 -1.54 5.29 -22.25
N ALA A 207 -2.84 5.50 -22.05
CA ALA A 207 -3.56 6.62 -22.66
C ALA A 207 -3.04 7.98 -22.19
N TYR A 208 -2.65 8.07 -20.92
CA TYR A 208 -2.04 9.25 -20.30
C TYR A 208 -0.65 9.58 -20.86
N GLY A 209 0.01 8.62 -21.50
CA GLY A 209 1.33 8.81 -22.14
C GLY A 209 2.51 8.39 -21.25
N VAL A 210 2.28 7.54 -20.25
CA VAL A 210 3.34 6.96 -19.43
C VAL A 210 4.21 6.04 -20.28
N GLU A 211 5.53 6.12 -20.11
CA GLU A 211 6.48 5.33 -20.90
C GLU A 211 6.61 3.88 -20.41
N PHE A 212 6.88 2.97 -21.36
CA PHE A 212 7.12 1.55 -21.11
C PHE A 212 8.48 1.13 -21.71
N PRO A 213 9.61 1.42 -21.04
CA PRO A 213 10.95 1.18 -21.60
C PRO A 213 11.32 -0.30 -21.77
N GLY A 214 10.46 -1.23 -21.31
CA GLY A 214 10.65 -2.66 -21.40
C GLY A 214 11.52 -3.19 -20.26
N LYS A 215 12.85 -3.10 -20.41
CA LYS A 215 13.79 -3.72 -19.44
C LYS A 215 14.08 -2.82 -18.26
N TRP A 216 14.13 -3.42 -17.07
CA TRP A 216 14.63 -2.74 -15.87
C TRP A 216 16.09 -2.31 -16.06
N PRO A 217 16.45 -1.05 -15.75
CA PRO A 217 17.79 -0.54 -16.00
C PRO A 217 18.87 -1.30 -15.20
N ALA A 218 19.96 -1.70 -15.87
CA ALA A 218 21.04 -2.48 -15.26
C ALA A 218 21.83 -1.73 -14.17
N GLY A 219 21.84 -0.39 -14.21
CA GLY A 219 22.50 0.44 -13.19
C GLY A 219 21.61 0.78 -11.99
N TRP A 220 20.39 0.25 -11.94
CA TRP A 220 19.49 0.45 -10.80
C TRP A 220 19.57 -0.74 -9.85
N PRO A 221 19.26 -0.56 -8.55
CA PRO A 221 19.07 -1.68 -7.64
C PRO A 221 18.12 -2.70 -8.24
N SER A 222 18.42 -3.98 -8.06
CA SER A 222 17.51 -5.03 -8.53
C SER A 222 16.20 -4.97 -7.76
N ILE A 223 15.12 -5.51 -8.33
CA ILE A 223 13.84 -5.62 -7.60
C ILE A 223 14.03 -6.39 -6.28
N SER A 224 14.89 -7.40 -6.27
CA SER A 224 15.22 -8.15 -5.05
C SER A 224 15.86 -7.26 -3.99
N ASP A 225 16.75 -6.35 -4.37
CA ASP A 225 17.38 -5.39 -3.45
C ASP A 225 16.37 -4.38 -2.92
N LEU A 226 15.46 -3.89 -3.78
CA LEU A 226 14.37 -3.00 -3.37
C LEU A 226 13.48 -3.67 -2.31
N LEU A 227 13.06 -4.91 -2.57
CA LEU A 227 12.23 -5.68 -1.64
C LEU A 227 12.96 -5.99 -0.33
N ALA A 228 14.24 -6.36 -0.39
CA ALA A 228 15.05 -6.66 0.80
C ALA A 228 15.22 -5.43 1.72
N ASN A 229 15.24 -4.23 1.14
CA ASN A 229 15.44 -2.97 1.86
C ASN A 229 14.13 -2.19 2.10
N GLN A 230 12.99 -2.73 1.68
CA GLN A 230 11.69 -2.03 1.74
C GLN A 230 11.39 -1.46 3.14
N LEU A 231 11.62 -2.23 4.21
CA LEU A 231 11.31 -1.79 5.58
C LEU A 231 12.09 -0.55 6.03
N CYS A 232 13.30 -0.34 5.51
CA CYS A 232 14.17 0.77 5.91
C CYS A 232 14.20 1.92 4.91
N CYS A 233 13.77 1.68 3.67
CA CYS A 233 13.82 2.63 2.56
C CYS A 233 12.44 2.99 2.02
N THR A 234 11.38 2.82 2.82
CA THR A 234 10.02 3.24 2.45
C THR A 234 9.78 4.69 2.85
N ASP A 235 9.20 5.48 1.94
CA ASP A 235 8.57 6.76 2.22
C ASP A 235 7.05 6.57 2.28
N ASP A 236 6.48 6.87 3.45
CA ASP A 236 5.05 6.78 3.76
C ASP A 236 4.39 8.16 3.95
N THR A 237 5.13 9.23 3.67
CA THR A 237 4.72 10.63 3.91
C THR A 237 4.26 11.31 2.63
N THR A 238 5.01 11.16 1.54
CA THR A 238 4.78 11.93 0.29
C THR A 238 3.53 11.48 -0.47
N PHE A 239 3.21 10.18 -0.44
CA PHE A 239 2.15 9.60 -1.26
C PHE A 239 1.07 8.91 -0.42
N HIS A 240 -0.11 8.70 -1.03
CA HIS A 240 -1.19 7.96 -0.38
C HIS A 240 -0.83 6.49 -0.13
N LYS A 241 -0.14 5.87 -1.09
CA LYS A 241 0.47 4.55 -0.90
C LYS A 241 1.96 4.69 -0.61
N PRO A 242 2.53 3.87 0.29
CA PRO A 242 3.97 3.88 0.52
C PRO A 242 4.75 3.61 -0.77
N VAL A 243 5.90 4.28 -0.91
CA VAL A 243 6.84 4.11 -2.03
C VAL A 243 8.18 3.61 -1.50
N ILE A 244 8.92 2.86 -2.31
CA ILE A 244 10.33 2.56 -2.00
C ILE A 244 11.19 3.69 -2.59
N ASP A 245 12.01 4.34 -1.77
CA ASP A 245 12.99 5.32 -2.23
C ASP A 245 14.25 4.59 -2.72
N MET A 246 14.40 4.52 -4.05
CA MET A 246 15.53 3.87 -4.70
C MET A 246 16.86 4.52 -4.34
N GLN A 247 16.89 5.84 -4.07
CA GLN A 247 18.12 6.51 -3.65
C GLN A 247 18.55 6.03 -2.26
N ALA A 248 17.61 5.92 -1.33
CA ALA A 248 17.90 5.38 0.01
C ALA A 248 18.36 3.91 -0.04
N VAL A 249 17.84 3.12 -0.99
CA VAL A 249 18.34 1.76 -1.24
C VAL A 249 19.77 1.78 -1.77
N ARG A 250 20.08 2.61 -2.77
CA ARG A 250 21.46 2.77 -3.28
C ARG A 250 22.43 3.16 -2.17
N ASP A 251 22.11 4.19 -1.39
CA ASP A 251 22.96 4.64 -0.28
C ASP A 251 23.18 3.53 0.76
N THR A 252 22.20 2.64 0.95
CA THR A 252 22.31 1.48 1.84
C THR A 252 23.21 0.39 1.26
N LEU A 253 23.07 0.08 -0.03
CA LEU A 253 23.93 -0.88 -0.72
C LEU A 253 25.38 -0.39 -0.78
N ASP A 254 25.61 0.87 -1.10
CA ASP A 254 26.95 1.48 -1.16
C ASP A 254 27.60 1.48 0.23
N ARG A 255 26.85 1.78 1.29
CA ARG A 255 27.34 1.68 2.67
C ARG A 255 27.72 0.25 3.05
N ASP A 256 26.92 -0.72 2.64
CA ASP A 256 27.19 -2.14 2.91
C ASP A 256 28.41 -2.66 2.14
N GLU A 257 28.60 -2.19 0.90
CA GLU A 257 29.77 -2.48 0.07
C GLU A 257 31.04 -1.86 0.66
N ASN A 258 31.03 -0.56 0.96
CA ASN A 258 32.15 0.11 1.64
C ASN A 258 32.47 -0.56 3.00
N SER A 259 31.45 -0.95 3.77
CA SER A 259 31.65 -1.65 5.04
C SER A 259 32.25 -3.06 4.87
N ARG A 260 32.03 -3.72 3.73
CA ARG A 260 32.65 -5.00 3.38
C ARG A 260 34.12 -4.81 3.04
N GLU A 261 34.44 -3.79 2.25
CA GLU A 261 35.81 -3.45 1.87
C GLU A 261 36.65 -3.03 3.09
N ASP A 262 36.07 -2.23 3.99
CA ASP A 262 36.74 -1.74 5.20
C ASP A 262 36.78 -2.76 6.37
N GLY A 263 36.19 -3.95 6.19
CA GLY A 263 36.10 -4.98 7.24
C GLY A 263 35.24 -4.57 8.46
N GLU A 264 34.39 -3.57 8.29
CA GLU A 264 33.49 -2.98 9.30
C GLU A 264 32.17 -3.75 9.45
N MET A 265 31.91 -4.75 8.61
CA MET A 265 30.67 -5.56 8.59
C MET A 265 30.27 -6.04 9.99
N TYR A 266 29.06 -5.71 10.44
CA TYR A 266 28.49 -6.24 11.68
C TYR A 266 27.89 -7.62 11.43
N VAL A 267 28.35 -8.63 12.17
CA VAL A 267 27.85 -10.00 12.10
C VAL A 267 27.03 -10.28 13.35
N LYS A 268 25.89 -10.96 13.20
CA LYS A 268 25.17 -11.55 14.34
C LYS A 268 25.97 -12.75 14.83
N THR A 269 26.53 -12.62 16.03
CA THR A 269 27.44 -13.59 16.64
C THR A 269 26.83 -14.12 17.95
N ASN A 270 27.18 -15.34 18.31
CA ASN A 270 26.94 -15.87 19.65
C ASN A 270 28.11 -15.49 20.59
N VAL A 271 27.99 -15.74 21.90
CA VAL A 271 29.04 -15.39 22.87
C VAL A 271 30.28 -16.27 22.72
N VAL A 272 30.12 -17.48 22.19
CA VAL A 272 31.20 -18.46 21.98
C VAL A 272 32.21 -17.97 20.94
N GLU A 273 31.73 -17.26 19.93
CA GLU A 273 32.55 -16.67 18.86
C GLU A 273 33.32 -15.41 19.30
N LEU A 274 33.08 -14.91 20.52
CA LEU A 274 33.78 -13.75 21.06
C LEU A 274 35.14 -14.09 21.66
N PRO A 275 36.14 -13.20 21.55
CA PRO A 275 37.47 -13.38 22.13
C PRO A 275 37.47 -13.14 23.65
N LEU A 276 36.54 -13.74 24.39
CA LEU A 276 36.45 -13.64 25.84
C LEU A 276 37.36 -14.68 26.50
N ALA A 277 38.37 -14.22 27.24
CA ALA A 277 39.24 -15.09 28.02
C ALA A 277 38.44 -15.82 29.11
N GLY A 278 38.61 -17.15 29.21
CA GLY A 278 37.97 -17.96 30.25
C GLY A 278 36.54 -18.44 29.96
N LEU A 279 35.96 -18.09 28.81
CA LEU A 279 34.59 -18.50 28.44
C LEU A 279 34.40 -20.02 28.45
N VAL A 280 35.33 -20.78 27.86
CA VAL A 280 35.28 -22.25 27.83
C VAL A 280 35.27 -22.83 29.25
N ARG A 281 36.03 -22.24 30.18
CA ARG A 281 36.05 -22.68 31.59
C ARG A 281 34.71 -22.40 32.25
N PHE A 282 34.11 -21.23 31.99
CA PHE A 282 32.80 -20.87 32.54
C PHE A 282 31.68 -21.79 32.05
N ILE A 283 31.61 -22.05 30.73
CA ILE A 283 30.61 -22.95 30.14
C ILE A 283 30.77 -24.37 30.71
N LEU A 284 32.01 -24.86 30.84
CA LEU A 284 32.28 -26.19 31.38
C LEU A 284 31.89 -26.31 32.86
N ILE A 285 32.16 -25.29 33.68
CA ILE A 285 31.70 -25.24 35.07
C ILE A 285 30.17 -25.22 35.15
N ALA A 286 29.50 -24.40 34.33
CA ALA A 286 28.03 -24.32 34.31
C ALA A 286 27.38 -25.65 33.89
N MET A 287 27.95 -26.35 32.90
CA MET A 287 27.50 -27.69 32.50
C MET A 287 27.69 -28.71 33.63
N LEU A 288 28.87 -28.71 34.28
CA LEU A 288 29.13 -29.61 35.41
C LEU A 288 28.18 -29.36 36.59
N LEU A 289 27.88 -28.09 36.89
CA LEU A 289 26.90 -27.72 37.92
C LEU A 289 25.49 -28.18 37.55
N SER A 290 25.10 -28.03 36.28
CA SER A 290 23.79 -28.48 35.78
C SER A 290 23.62 -30.00 35.89
N LEU A 291 24.63 -30.76 35.45
CA LEU A 291 24.68 -32.22 35.52
C LEU A 291 24.72 -32.71 36.97
N GLY A 292 25.54 -32.09 37.83
CA GLY A 292 25.61 -32.42 39.25
C GLY A 292 24.29 -32.17 39.98
N ALA A 293 23.62 -31.05 39.69
CA ALA A 293 22.31 -30.74 40.26
C ALA A 293 21.21 -31.70 39.76
N LEU A 294 21.27 -32.13 38.50
CA LEU A 294 20.34 -33.09 37.92
C LEU A 294 20.54 -34.49 38.55
N PHE A 295 21.79 -34.91 38.76
CA PHE A 295 22.09 -36.14 39.49
C PHE A 295 21.57 -36.12 40.93
N ILE A 296 21.74 -34.99 41.65
CA ILE A 296 21.20 -34.83 43.01
C ILE A 296 19.67 -34.90 43.01
N HIS A 297 19.00 -34.36 41.98
CA HIS A 297 17.55 -34.47 41.82
C HIS A 297 17.10 -35.92 41.61
N GLU A 298 17.80 -36.70 40.76
CA GLU A 298 17.48 -38.11 40.52
C GLU A 298 17.73 -39.00 41.75
N VAL A 299 18.72 -38.69 42.59
CA VAL A 299 19.00 -39.45 43.82
C VAL A 299 18.03 -39.09 44.97
N LEU A 300 17.47 -37.87 44.97
CA LEU A 300 16.57 -37.40 46.02
C LEU A 300 15.12 -37.45 45.55
N ASP A 301 14.45 -38.55 45.85
CA ASP A 301 13.11 -38.88 45.33
C ASP A 301 12.05 -37.82 45.68
N GLU A 302 11.99 -37.31 46.92
CA GLU A 302 11.05 -36.24 47.30
C GLU A 302 11.57 -35.32 48.42
N GLY A 303 11.50 -34.00 48.19
CA GLY A 303 11.84 -32.98 49.20
C GLY A 303 12.07 -31.59 48.62
N SER A 304 12.11 -30.57 49.48
CA SER A 304 12.43 -29.18 49.09
C SER A 304 13.80 -29.08 48.41
N LEU A 305 14.77 -29.88 48.85
CA LEU A 305 16.12 -29.97 48.27
C LEU A 305 16.10 -30.48 46.83
N SER A 306 15.27 -31.48 46.51
CA SER A 306 15.13 -32.03 45.15
C SER A 306 14.57 -30.96 44.18
N ARG A 307 13.59 -30.18 44.62
CA ARG A 307 13.04 -29.05 43.84
C ARG A 307 14.04 -27.91 43.64
N ILE A 308 14.85 -27.61 44.66
CA ILE A 308 15.93 -26.61 44.55
C ILE A 308 16.99 -27.09 43.55
N ALA A 309 17.38 -28.36 43.60
CA ALA A 309 18.34 -28.95 42.67
C ALA A 309 17.84 -28.89 41.21
N LEU A 310 16.58 -29.21 40.96
CA LEU A 310 15.95 -29.06 39.65
C LEU A 310 15.93 -27.58 39.18
N GLY A 311 15.64 -26.65 40.08
CA GLY A 311 15.69 -25.21 39.80
C GLY A 311 17.10 -24.73 39.40
N ILE A 312 18.13 -25.20 40.09
CA ILE A 312 19.54 -24.89 39.77
C ILE A 312 19.93 -25.50 38.42
N SER A 313 19.54 -26.76 38.17
CA SER A 313 19.86 -27.44 36.91
C SER A 313 19.22 -26.75 35.70
N THR A 314 17.94 -26.40 35.80
CA THR A 314 17.20 -25.69 34.73
C THR A 314 17.72 -24.27 34.50
N PHE A 315 18.03 -23.52 35.56
CA PHE A 315 18.64 -22.19 35.45
C PHE A 315 20.01 -22.24 34.77
N THR A 316 20.89 -23.14 35.21
CA THR A 316 22.24 -23.28 34.63
C THR A 316 22.22 -23.77 33.19
N ALA A 317 21.30 -24.68 32.85
CA ALA A 317 21.06 -25.10 31.46
C ALA A 317 20.58 -23.92 30.58
N GLY A 318 19.71 -23.07 31.10
CA GLY A 318 19.27 -21.83 30.43
C GLY A 318 20.40 -20.85 30.18
N VAL A 319 21.30 -20.66 31.16
CA VAL A 319 22.51 -19.84 31.01
C VAL A 319 23.41 -20.40 29.91
N VAL A 320 23.65 -21.72 29.89
CA VAL A 320 24.46 -22.36 28.84
C VAL A 320 23.81 -22.16 27.47
N ALA A 321 22.51 -22.39 27.33
CA ALA A 321 21.78 -22.20 26.08
C ALA A 321 21.88 -20.75 25.58
N SER A 322 21.81 -19.76 26.47
CA SER A 322 21.90 -18.34 26.11
C SER A 322 23.21 -17.95 25.43
N PHE A 323 24.32 -18.66 25.72
CA PHE A 323 25.61 -18.41 25.08
C PHE A 323 25.66 -18.80 23.60
N PHE A 324 24.76 -19.69 23.15
CA PHE A 324 24.66 -20.14 21.76
C PHE A 324 23.64 -19.34 20.94
N ILE A 325 22.87 -18.45 21.57
CA ILE A 325 21.92 -17.59 20.87
C ILE A 325 22.69 -16.48 20.15
N PRO A 326 22.49 -16.28 18.82
CA PRO A 326 23.17 -15.24 18.05
C PRO A 326 22.52 -13.86 18.29
N ALA A 327 22.65 -13.34 19.52
CA ALA A 327 22.01 -12.12 19.97
C ALA A 327 22.89 -10.86 19.81
N PHE A 328 24.22 -11.01 19.65
CA PHE A 328 25.16 -9.88 19.63
C PHE A 328 25.46 -9.42 18.21
N ARG A 329 25.55 -8.11 17.99
CA ARG A 329 26.02 -7.51 16.72
C ARG A 329 27.40 -6.91 16.93
N ILE A 330 28.43 -7.52 16.32
CA ILE A 330 29.83 -7.10 16.51
C ILE A 330 30.52 -6.98 15.15
N LYS A 331 31.43 -6.01 15.00
CA LYS A 331 32.21 -5.83 13.76
C LYS A 331 33.08 -7.07 13.52
N LYS A 332 33.02 -7.63 12.31
CA LYS A 332 33.69 -8.87 11.90
C LYS A 332 35.19 -8.86 12.20
N LYS A 333 35.86 -7.70 12.11
CA LYS A 333 37.28 -7.54 12.47
C LYS A 333 37.63 -7.89 13.92
N TYR A 334 36.65 -7.90 14.83
CA TYR A 334 36.83 -8.25 16.24
C TYR A 334 36.43 -9.70 16.57
N LEU A 335 35.92 -10.46 15.60
CA LEU A 335 35.65 -11.88 15.77
C LEU A 335 36.95 -12.67 15.62
N ARG A 336 37.07 -13.77 16.37
CA ARG A 336 38.18 -14.72 16.16
C ARG A 336 38.11 -15.26 14.73
N LYS A 337 39.24 -15.25 14.02
CA LYS A 337 39.40 -15.98 12.76
C LYS A 337 39.36 -17.49 12.99
#